data_AF-G3G7X2-F1
#
_entry.id   AF-G3G7X2-F1
#
_cell.length_a   1.000
_cell.length_b   1.000
_cell.length_c   1.000
_cell.angle_alpha   90.00
_cell.angle_beta   90.00
_cell.angle_gamma   90.00
#
_symmetry.space_group_name_H-M   'P 1'
#
loop_
_entity.id
_entity.type
_entity.pdbx_description
1 polymer ?
#
loop_
_entity_poly.entity_id
_entity_poly.type
_entity_poly.pdbx_seq_one_letter_code
_entity_poly.pdbx_strand_id
1 'polypeptide(L)'
;FFAGYPITPSTEIAEYLARNLPRRGGKFIQMEDEIASIAAVIGASIAGAKAMTATSGPGFSLMQENIGYAYMAEVPCVIVDVQRGGPSTGLPTGCK
;
A
#
# COMPACT_ATOMS: atom_id res chain seq x y z
N PHE A 1 -5.77 7.23 6.53
CA PHE A 1 -5.57 5.85 7.00
C PHE A 1 -4.49 5.23 6.15
N PHE A 2 -3.51 4.57 6.76
CA PHE A 2 -2.46 3.87 6.03
C PHE A 2 -2.43 2.42 6.48
N ALA A 3 -2.54 1.50 5.52
CA ALA A 3 -2.28 0.09 5.72
C ALA A 3 -1.30 -0.40 4.67
N GLY A 4 -0.26 -1.11 5.09
CA GLY A 4 0.79 -1.56 4.19
C GLY A 4 1.66 -2.65 4.80
N TYR A 5 2.30 -3.41 3.91
CA TYR A 5 3.29 -4.42 4.24
C TYR A 5 4.70 -3.86 3.93
N PRO A 6 5.70 -4.05 4.82
CA PRO A 6 7.03 -3.50 4.60
C PRO A 6 7.75 -4.23 3.44
N ILE A 7 7.93 -3.53 2.31
CA ILE A 7 8.70 -4.01 1.16
C ILE A 7 9.70 -2.94 0.68
N THR A 8 10.97 -3.30 0.48
CA THR A 8 11.99 -2.40 -0.08
C THR A 8 11.67 -2.07 -1.54
N PRO A 9 11.63 -0.79 -1.99
CA PRO A 9 12.09 0.45 -1.34
C PRO A 9 10.97 1.32 -0.74
N SER A 10 9.75 0.80 -0.60
CA SER A 10 8.60 1.54 -0.08
C SER A 10 8.60 1.77 1.44
N THR A 11 9.55 1.13 2.16
CA THR A 11 9.65 1.18 3.63
C THR A 11 9.82 2.59 4.18
N GLU A 12 10.50 3.49 3.47
CA GLU A 12 10.70 4.89 3.88
C GLU A 12 9.37 5.63 4.01
N ILE A 13 8.43 5.36 3.09
CA ILE A 13 7.07 5.94 3.11
C ILE A 13 6.31 5.42 4.32
N ALA A 14 6.39 4.12 4.59
CA ALA A 14 5.75 3.51 5.75
C ALA A 14 6.32 4.06 7.07
N GLU A 15 7.65 4.22 7.17
CA GLU A 15 8.30 4.76 8.37
C GLU A 15 7.93 6.24 8.60
N TYR A 16 7.91 7.05 7.54
CA TYR A 16 7.47 8.43 7.62
C TYR A 16 6.01 8.54 8.09
N LEU A 17 5.13 7.70 7.55
CA LEU A 17 3.70 7.69 7.89
C LEU A 17 3.46 7.12 9.30
N ALA A 18 4.22 6.10 9.72
CA ALA A 18 4.15 5.58 11.09
C ALA A 18 4.42 6.66 12.14
N ARG A 19 5.35 7.60 11.87
CA ARG A 19 5.68 8.70 12.78
C ARG A 19 4.71 9.89 12.68
N ASN A 20 4.30 10.27 11.46
CA ASN A 20 3.56 11.50 11.23
C ASN A 20 2.03 11.33 11.25
N LEU A 21 1.53 10.16 10.85
CA LEU A 21 0.10 9.91 10.72
C LEU A 21 -0.62 9.89 12.08
N PRO A 22 -0.07 9.24 13.15
CA PRO A 22 -0.67 9.30 14.48
C PRO A 22 -0.71 10.72 15.06
N ARG A 23 0.30 11.55 14.77
CA ARG A 23 0.36 12.96 15.22
C ARG A 23 -0.74 13.83 14.60
N ARG A 24 -1.31 13.40 13.47
CA ARG A 24 -2.41 14.08 12.77
C ARG A 24 -3.77 13.38 12.96
N GLY A 25 -3.87 12.45 13.92
CA GLY A 25 -5.09 11.69 14.21
C GLY A 25 -5.42 10.58 13.21
N GLY A 26 -4.51 10.24 12.29
CA GLY A 26 -4.68 9.12 11.39
C GLY A 26 -4.11 7.82 11.99
N LYS A 27 -4.68 6.68 11.57
CA LYS A 27 -4.16 5.35 11.95
C LYS A 27 -3.20 4.79 10.91
N PHE A 28 -2.08 4.27 11.39
CA PHE A 28 -1.12 3.45 10.66
C PHE A 28 -1.29 2.01 11.15
N ILE A 29 -1.49 1.08 10.22
CA ILE A 29 -1.61 -0.35 10.51
C ILE A 29 -0.64 -1.10 9.61
N GLN A 30 0.20 -1.93 10.21
CA GLN A 30 0.99 -2.90 9.47
C GLN A 30 0.16 -4.18 9.32
N MET A 31 -0.06 -4.60 8.08
CA MET A 31 -0.78 -5.83 7.78
C MET A 31 0.20 -6.98 7.52
N GLU A 32 -0.32 -8.19 7.49
CA GLU A 32 0.43 -9.43 7.29
C GLU A 32 0.97 -9.61 5.87
N ASP A 33 0.25 -9.11 4.87
CA ASP A 33 0.59 -9.20 3.46
C ASP A 33 0.00 -8.01 2.67
N GLU A 34 0.36 -7.90 1.40
CA GLU A 34 -0.15 -6.86 0.50
C GLU A 34 -1.65 -7.01 0.20
N ILE A 35 -2.21 -8.23 0.26
CA ILE A 35 -3.62 -8.51 -0.01
C ILE A 35 -4.50 -7.92 1.12
N ALA A 36 -4.14 -8.20 2.36
CA ALA A 36 -4.79 -7.64 3.54
C ALA A 36 -4.55 -6.14 3.65
N SER A 37 -3.39 -5.64 3.24
CA SER A 37 -3.10 -4.20 3.14
C SER A 37 -4.12 -3.46 2.29
N ILE A 38 -4.35 -3.93 1.05
CA ILE A 38 -5.29 -3.26 0.15
C ILE A 38 -6.75 -3.48 0.58
N ALA A 39 -7.10 -4.65 1.12
CA ALA A 39 -8.44 -4.91 1.66
C ALA A 39 -8.76 -3.96 2.84
N ALA A 40 -7.82 -3.74 3.74
CA ALA A 40 -7.98 -2.78 4.84
C ALA A 40 -8.09 -1.33 4.34
N VAL A 41 -7.35 -0.96 3.29
CA VAL A 41 -7.47 0.36 2.63
C VAL A 41 -8.85 0.55 2.02
N ILE A 42 -9.37 -0.45 1.31
CA ILE A 42 -10.71 -0.41 0.70
C ILE A 42 -11.77 -0.28 1.80
N GLY A 43 -11.69 -1.09 2.86
CA GLY A 43 -12.61 -1.01 4.00
C GLY A 43 -12.57 0.35 4.70
N ALA A 44 -11.38 0.92 4.90
CA ALA A 44 -11.23 2.25 5.48
C ALA A 44 -11.79 3.36 4.57
N SER A 45 -11.65 3.20 3.25
CA SER A 45 -12.24 4.12 2.27
C SER A 45 -13.76 4.07 2.25
N ILE A 46 -14.36 2.88 2.36
CA ILE A 46 -15.81 2.71 2.48
C ILE A 46 -16.32 3.35 3.79
N ALA A 47 -15.54 3.26 4.88
CA ALA A 47 -15.85 3.92 6.14
C ALA A 47 -15.72 5.46 6.09
N GLY A 48 -15.36 6.04 4.94
CA GLY A 48 -15.26 7.50 4.73
C GLY A 48 -13.88 8.09 5.05
N ALA A 49 -12.87 7.26 5.37
CA ALA A 49 -11.52 7.75 5.60
C ALA A 49 -10.71 7.77 4.30
N LYS A 50 -9.96 8.86 4.05
CA LYS A 50 -8.96 8.86 2.97
C LYS A 50 -7.89 7.81 3.27
N ALA A 51 -7.82 6.77 2.45
CA ALA A 51 -6.99 5.60 2.68
C ALA A 51 -5.95 5.44 1.56
N MET A 52 -4.75 5.03 1.95
CA MET A 52 -3.65 4.80 1.01
C MET A 52 -2.76 3.62 1.44
N THR A 53 -2.12 2.98 0.46
CA THR A 53 -1.09 1.96 0.66
C THR A 53 0.17 2.28 -0.13
N ALA A 54 1.31 1.74 0.28
CA ALA A 54 2.58 1.83 -0.44
C ALA A 54 3.14 0.43 -0.63
N THR A 55 3.57 0.11 -1.84
CA THR A 55 4.10 -1.20 -2.22
C THR A 55 5.18 -1.05 -3.30
N SER A 56 5.69 -2.17 -3.81
CA SER A 56 6.57 -2.23 -4.98
C SER A 56 6.09 -3.36 -5.91
N GLY A 57 6.67 -3.47 -7.10
CA GLY A 57 6.30 -4.41 -8.16
C GLY A 57 5.68 -5.76 -7.73
N PRO A 58 6.34 -6.59 -6.89
CA PRO A 58 5.77 -7.88 -6.47
C PRO A 58 4.46 -7.75 -5.69
N GLY A 59 4.38 -6.77 -4.80
CA GLY A 59 3.19 -6.50 -4.01
C GLY A 59 2.06 -5.88 -4.86
N PHE A 60 2.40 -5.06 -5.85
CA PHE A 60 1.42 -4.54 -6.81
C PHE A 60 0.74 -5.65 -7.61
N SER A 61 1.48 -6.69 -8.00
CA SER A 61 0.90 -7.87 -8.67
C SER A 61 -0.10 -8.62 -7.78
N LEU A 62 0.14 -8.72 -6.48
CA LEU A 62 -0.78 -9.36 -5.54
C LEU A 62 -2.03 -8.53 -5.27
N MET A 63 -1.94 -7.20 -5.36
CA MET A 63 -3.07 -6.30 -5.12
C MET A 63 -4.08 -6.25 -6.30
N GLN A 64 -3.78 -6.84 -7.46
CA GLN A 64 -4.60 -6.68 -8.67
C GLN A 64 -6.07 -7.09 -8.51
N GLU A 65 -6.34 -8.18 -7.79
CA GLU A 65 -7.71 -8.65 -7.54
C GLU A 65 -8.53 -7.59 -6.78
N ASN A 66 -7.96 -7.05 -5.71
CA ASN A 66 -8.61 -6.04 -4.88
C ASN A 66 -8.69 -4.67 -5.56
N ILE A 67 -7.77 -4.34 -6.47
CA ILE A 67 -7.87 -3.14 -7.32
C ILE A 67 -9.09 -3.26 -8.25
N GLY A 68 -9.30 -4.45 -8.84
CA GLY A 68 -10.50 -4.72 -9.63
C GLY A 68 -11.79 -4.57 -8.81
N TYR A 69 -11.78 -5.04 -7.57
CA TYR A 69 -12.89 -4.85 -6.64
C TYR A 69 -13.12 -3.37 -6.30
N ALA A 70 -12.05 -2.61 -6.01
CA ALA A 70 -12.14 -1.18 -5.72
C ALA A 70 -12.73 -0.38 -6.91
N TYR A 71 -12.37 -0.76 -8.14
CA TYR A 71 -12.98 -0.19 -9.35
C TYR A 71 -14.47 -0.51 -9.45
N MET A 72 -14.85 -1.78 -9.26
CA MET A 72 -16.25 -2.21 -9.35
C MET A 72 -17.14 -1.56 -8.29
N ALA A 73 -16.60 -1.31 -7.09
CA ALA A 73 -17.30 -0.68 -5.98
C ALA A 73 -17.15 0.85 -5.93
N GLU A 74 -16.49 1.47 -6.93
CA GLU A 74 -16.21 2.91 -6.99
C GLU A 74 -15.54 3.47 -5.72
N VAL A 75 -14.67 2.67 -5.10
CA VAL A 75 -14.04 3.01 -3.82
C VAL A 75 -12.76 3.81 -4.06
N PRO A 76 -12.64 5.05 -3.53
CA PRO A 76 -11.48 5.89 -3.76
C PRO A 76 -10.28 5.46 -2.90
N CYS A 77 -9.35 4.69 -3.47
CA CYS A 77 -8.09 4.31 -2.83
C CYS A 77 -6.87 4.86 -3.56
N VAL A 78 -5.81 5.18 -2.82
CA VAL A 78 -4.51 5.58 -3.38
C VAL A 78 -3.47 4.49 -3.17
N ILE A 79 -2.82 4.06 -4.24
CA ILE A 79 -1.78 3.03 -4.23
C ILE A 79 -0.50 3.66 -4.75
N VAL A 80 0.55 3.66 -3.92
CA VAL A 80 1.88 4.13 -4.31
C VAL A 80 2.73 2.92 -4.65
N ASP A 81 3.02 2.73 -5.94
CA ASP A 81 3.98 1.74 -6.41
C ASP A 81 5.36 2.38 -6.57
N VAL A 82 6.27 2.06 -5.65
CA VAL A 82 7.68 2.41 -5.77
C VAL A 82 8.33 1.36 -6.66
N GLN A 83 8.27 1.62 -7.97
CA GLN A 83 8.80 0.72 -8.98
C GLN A 83 10.29 0.44 -8.75
N ARG A 84 10.64 -0.85 -8.78
CA ARG A 84 12.01 -1.36 -8.70
C ARG A 84 12.29 -2.27 -9.90
N GLY A 85 13.56 -2.45 -10.28
CA GLY A 85 13.92 -3.23 -11.46
C GLY A 85 13.48 -4.70 -11.35
N GLY A 86 12.53 -5.14 -12.17
CA GLY A 86 12.05 -6.53 -12.29
C GLY A 86 12.70 -7.32 -13.45
N PRO A 87 12.26 -8.57 -13.75
CA PRO A 87 11.04 -9.24 -13.27
C PRO A 87 11.23 -10.06 -11.96
N SER A 88 10.12 -10.37 -11.28
CA SER A 88 10.08 -11.13 -10.01
C SER A 88 10.82 -10.40 -8.87
N THR A 89 11.75 -11.06 -8.16
CA THR A 89 12.54 -10.42 -7.10
C THR A 89 13.39 -9.26 -7.63
N GLY A 90 13.84 -9.37 -8.88
CA GLY A 90 14.57 -8.29 -9.55
C GLY A 90 15.85 -7.89 -8.83
N LEU A 91 16.16 -6.60 -8.82
CA LEU A 91 17.25 -5.99 -8.06
C LEU A 91 16.67 -5.06 -6.98
N PRO A 92 16.64 -5.46 -5.70
CA PRO A 92 16.02 -4.67 -4.62
C PRO A 92 16.62 -3.28 -4.42
N THR A 93 17.87 -3.07 -4.86
CA THR A 93 18.64 -1.81 -4.75
C THR A 93 19.14 -1.27 -6.09
N GLY A 94 18.80 -1.91 -7.21
CA GLY A 94 19.30 -1.56 -8.54
C GLY A 94 18.23 -0.97 -9.43
N CYS A 95 18.44 0.28 -9.86
CA CYS A 95 17.77 0.86 -11.01
C CYS A 95 18.75 0.74 -12.19
N LYS A 96 18.42 -0.06 -13.20
CA LYS A 96 19.08 -0.03 -14.50
C LYS A 96 18.07 0.48 -15.51
#